data_AF-A0A952XB92-F1
#
_entry.id   AF-A0A952XB92-F1
#
_cell.length_a   1.000
_cell.length_b   1.000
_cell.length_c   1.000
_cell.angle_alpha   90.00
_cell.angle_beta   90.00
_cell.angle_gamma   90.00
#
_symmetry.space_group_name_H-M   'P 1'
#
loop_
_entity.id
_entity.type
_entity.pdbx_description
1 polymer ?
#
loop_
_entity_poly.entity_id
_entity_poly.type
_entity_poly.pdbx_seq_one_letter_code
_entity_poly.pdbx_strand_id
1 'polypeptide(L)'
;MTRPIDLDERMPVRHALFTTASCALCGAEIHVQFEYQQRGLCGFCADAAANLFMLAHAGEPLTWREQRASGKPKPVPEPMRWIVWQRDGFKCGRCGSSDMLRAVPKERGADGDKLPPEAIETVCNRCLSGRGHRKRRRGGGE
;
A
#
# COMPACT_ATOMS: atom_id res chain seq x y z
N MET A 1 -40.86 47.79 34.55
CA MET A 1 -39.51 48.20 34.98
C MET A 1 -38.56 47.07 34.63
N THR A 2 -37.98 47.11 33.43
CA THR A 2 -37.03 46.12 32.91
C THR A 2 -35.64 46.43 33.46
N ARG A 3 -35.04 45.47 34.18
CA ARG A 3 -33.64 45.58 34.64
C ARG A 3 -32.71 45.38 33.44
N PRO A 4 -31.61 46.16 33.33
CA PRO A 4 -30.61 45.93 32.30
C PRO A 4 -29.89 44.60 32.59
N ILE A 5 -29.61 43.84 31.53
CA ILE A 5 -28.77 42.65 31.59
C ILE A 5 -27.33 43.13 31.61
N ASP A 6 -26.65 42.87 32.71
CA ASP A 6 -25.22 43.14 32.90
C ASP A 6 -24.43 42.29 31.88
N LEU A 7 -23.70 42.95 30.98
CA LEU A 7 -22.86 42.35 29.94
C LEU A 7 -21.39 42.32 30.39
N ASP A 8 -21.12 41.95 31.63
CA ASP A 8 -19.76 41.83 32.15
C ASP A 8 -19.55 40.55 32.96
N GLU A 9 -19.83 39.40 32.35
CA GLU A 9 -19.20 38.14 32.75
C GLU A 9 -18.23 37.70 31.66
N ARG A 10 -17.01 38.22 31.76
CA ARG A 10 -15.83 37.61 31.15
C ARG A 10 -15.78 36.15 31.58
N MET A 11 -16.27 35.26 30.72
CA MET A 11 -16.13 33.82 30.90
C MET A 11 -14.66 33.50 31.17
N PRO A 12 -14.32 32.73 32.21
CA PRO A 12 -13.00 32.16 32.30
C PRO A 12 -12.81 31.33 31.04
N VAL A 13 -11.73 31.60 30.30
CA VAL A 13 -11.24 30.74 29.23
C VAL A 13 -11.02 29.38 29.89
N ARG A 14 -12.03 28.51 29.84
CA ARG A 14 -11.90 27.13 30.30
C ARG A 14 -10.83 26.56 29.40
N HIS A 15 -9.62 26.38 29.94
CA HIS A 15 -8.68 25.41 29.38
C HIS A 15 -9.52 24.18 29.08
N ALA A 16 -9.68 23.86 27.79
CA ALA A 16 -10.39 22.65 27.39
C ALA A 16 -9.65 21.51 28.05
N LEU A 17 -10.20 21.01 29.15
CA LEU A 17 -9.74 19.79 29.78
C LEU A 17 -9.98 18.73 28.71
N PHE A 18 -8.94 18.40 27.94
CA PHE A 18 -8.97 17.29 27.02
C PHE A 18 -9.48 16.10 27.84
N THR A 19 -10.72 15.68 27.57
CA THR A 19 -11.29 14.57 28.30
C THR A 19 -10.50 13.35 27.85
N THR A 20 -9.72 12.79 28.76
CA THR A 20 -9.00 11.56 28.54
C THR A 20 -9.90 10.40 28.94
N ALA A 21 -9.93 9.36 28.12
CA ALA A 21 -10.66 8.12 28.35
C ALA A 21 -9.74 6.93 28.09
N SER A 22 -10.12 5.75 28.54
CA SER A 22 -9.41 4.52 28.20
C SER A 22 -10.14 3.74 27.11
N CYS A 23 -9.39 3.08 26.23
CA CYS A 23 -9.96 2.21 25.22
C CYS A 23 -10.55 0.97 25.87
N ALA A 24 -11.83 0.68 25.61
CA ALA A 24 -12.52 -0.50 26.12
C ALA A 24 -11.93 -1.83 25.60
N LEU A 25 -11.24 -1.82 24.45
CA LEU A 25 -10.67 -3.02 23.84
C LEU A 25 -9.20 -3.25 24.21
N CYS A 26 -8.37 -2.21 24.22
CA CYS A 26 -6.92 -2.36 24.42
C CYS A 26 -6.38 -1.61 25.64
N GLY A 27 -7.20 -0.87 26.38
CA GLY A 27 -6.79 -0.11 27.56
C GLY A 27 -5.95 1.14 27.25
N ALA A 28 -5.68 1.47 25.99
CA ALA A 28 -4.89 2.64 25.62
C ALA A 28 -5.58 3.94 26.08
N GLU A 29 -4.79 4.92 26.50
CA GLU A 29 -5.29 6.27 26.79
C GLU A 29 -5.70 6.98 25.48
N ILE A 30 -6.85 7.62 25.51
CA ILE A 30 -7.49 8.27 24.37
C ILE A 30 -7.78 9.72 24.73
N HIS A 31 -7.32 10.64 23.88
CA HIS A 31 -7.84 12.01 23.87
C HIS A 31 -9.12 12.04 23.05
N VAL A 32 -10.23 12.42 23.67
CA VAL A 32 -11.54 12.41 23.02
C VAL A 32 -11.66 13.63 22.08
N GLN A 33 -11.58 13.36 20.77
CA GLN A 33 -11.73 14.32 19.68
C GLN A 33 -12.82 13.89 18.67
N PHE A 34 -12.98 12.58 18.46
CA PHE A 34 -13.91 11.97 17.51
C PHE A 34 -15.00 11.15 18.21
N GLU A 35 -16.12 10.92 17.53
CA GLU A 35 -17.28 10.20 18.10
C GLU A 35 -16.93 8.76 18.52
N TYR A 36 -16.08 8.05 17.75
CA TYR A 36 -15.65 6.70 18.12
C TYR A 36 -14.83 6.68 19.43
N GLN A 37 -14.16 7.78 19.78
CA GLN A 37 -13.43 7.94 21.04
C GLN A 37 -14.37 8.21 22.21
N GLN A 38 -15.46 8.95 21.98
CA GLN A 38 -16.54 9.12 22.96
C GLN A 38 -17.21 7.78 23.31
N ARG A 39 -17.19 6.81 22.38
CA ARG A 39 -17.66 5.44 22.57
C ARG A 39 -16.59 4.50 23.16
N GLY A 40 -15.43 5.02 23.57
CA GLY A 40 -14.38 4.25 24.24
C GLY A 40 -13.48 3.45 23.29
N LEU A 41 -13.40 3.80 22.00
CA LEU A 41 -12.48 3.16 21.06
C LEU A 41 -11.31 4.09 20.70
N CYS A 42 -10.09 3.56 20.73
CA CYS A 42 -8.95 4.25 20.14
C CYS A 42 -9.02 4.11 18.61
N GLY A 43 -8.28 4.96 17.88
CA GLY A 43 -8.32 4.95 16.41
C GLY A 43 -7.97 3.59 15.80
N PHE A 44 -6.98 2.90 16.38
CA PHE A 44 -6.57 1.58 15.92
C PHE A 44 -7.66 0.52 16.12
N CYS A 45 -8.27 0.47 17.31
CA CYS A 45 -9.34 -0.47 17.61
C CYS A 45 -10.62 -0.18 16.82
N ALA A 46 -10.92 1.10 16.55
CA ALA A 46 -12.03 1.50 15.70
C ALA A 46 -11.82 1.05 14.24
N ASP A 47 -10.62 1.26 13.68
CA ASP A 47 -10.27 0.77 12.34
C ASP A 47 -10.35 -0.76 12.27
N ALA A 48 -9.82 -1.47 13.28
CA ALA A 48 -9.89 -2.93 13.31
C ALA A 48 -11.33 -3.45 13.37
N ALA A 49 -12.18 -2.85 14.23
CA ALA A 49 -13.59 -3.21 14.33
C ALA A 49 -14.33 -2.97 13.00
N ALA A 50 -14.08 -1.84 12.33
CA ALA A 50 -14.69 -1.51 11.04
C ALA A 50 -14.27 -2.51 9.94
N ASN A 51 -12.99 -2.88 9.88
CA ASN A 51 -12.49 -3.85 8.90
C ASN A 51 -13.03 -5.26 9.15
N LEU A 52 -13.09 -5.72 10.41
CA LEU A 52 -13.68 -7.01 10.75
C LEU A 52 -15.17 -7.06 10.40
N PHE A 53 -15.91 -5.98 10.67
CA PHE A 53 -17.31 -5.88 10.29
C PHE A 53 -17.49 -6.01 8.78
N MET A 54 -16.72 -5.25 7.99
CA MET A 54 -16.82 -5.28 6.53
C MET A 54 -16.39 -6.64 5.97
N LEU A 55 -15.34 -7.25 6.52
CA LEU A 55 -14.93 -8.60 6.12
C LEU A 55 -16.05 -9.62 6.35
N ALA A 56 -16.76 -9.54 7.47
CA ALA A 56 -17.85 -10.46 7.80
C ALA A 56 -19.10 -10.28 6.92
N HIS A 57 -19.38 -9.06 6.44
CA HIS A 57 -20.65 -8.75 5.75
C HIS A 57 -20.50 -8.51 4.25
N ALA A 58 -19.39 -7.94 3.81
CA ALA A 58 -19.09 -7.65 2.40
C ALA A 58 -18.04 -8.61 1.80
N GLY A 59 -17.42 -9.47 2.62
CA GLY A 59 -16.33 -10.36 2.20
C GLY A 59 -15.00 -9.63 1.97
N GLU A 60 -14.91 -8.35 2.34
CA GLU A 60 -13.75 -7.50 2.10
C GLU A 60 -13.53 -6.46 3.20
N PRO A 61 -12.26 -6.16 3.57
CA PRO A 61 -11.99 -5.13 4.57
C PRO A 61 -12.13 -3.72 4.00
N LEU A 62 -12.47 -2.74 4.84
CA LEU A 62 -12.68 -1.34 4.47
C LEU A 62 -11.39 -0.62 4.06
N THR A 63 -10.37 -0.65 4.93
CA THR A 63 -9.12 0.12 4.79
C THR A 63 -7.90 -0.80 4.64
N TRP A 64 -7.96 -2.07 5.07
CA TRP A 64 -6.82 -3.00 4.97
C TRP A 64 -6.49 -3.43 3.53
N ARG A 65 -7.32 -3.08 2.54
CA ARG A 65 -7.05 -3.33 1.12
C ARG A 65 -5.83 -2.56 0.59
N GLU A 66 -5.53 -1.40 1.17
CA GLU A 66 -4.49 -0.49 0.71
C GLU A 66 -3.16 -0.63 1.46
N GLN A 67 -3.04 -1.56 2.42
CA GLN A 67 -1.72 -1.99 2.92
C GLN A 67 -0.97 -2.88 1.89
N ARG A 68 -1.20 -2.69 0.59
CA ARG A 68 -0.23 -3.06 -0.45
C ARG A 68 0.98 -2.17 -0.23
N ALA A 69 2.02 -2.75 0.39
CA ALA A 69 3.35 -2.19 0.63
C ALA A 69 3.55 -0.80 0.00
N SER A 70 3.51 0.25 0.82
CA SER A 70 3.83 1.63 0.42
C SER A 70 5.29 1.84 -0.02
N GLY A 71 6.06 0.75 -0.17
CA GLY A 71 7.41 0.77 -0.70
C GLY A 71 7.42 0.65 -2.22
N LYS A 72 8.30 1.42 -2.87
CA LYS A 72 8.68 1.11 -4.25
C LYS A 72 9.17 -0.34 -4.29
N PRO A 73 8.73 -1.18 -5.25
CA PRO A 73 9.21 -2.54 -5.36
C PRO A 73 10.73 -2.57 -5.39
N LYS A 74 11.33 -3.49 -4.62
CA LYS A 74 12.78 -3.58 -4.57
C LYS A 74 13.33 -4.09 -5.92
N PRO A 75 14.48 -3.56 -6.37
CA PRO A 75 15.08 -4.00 -7.63
C PRO A 75 15.63 -5.42 -7.51
N VAL A 76 15.78 -6.09 -8.66
CA VAL A 76 16.45 -7.39 -8.74
C VAL A 76 17.95 -7.23 -8.41
N PRO A 77 18.50 -8.00 -7.45
CA PRO A 77 19.92 -7.94 -7.08
C PRO A 77 20.85 -8.19 -8.26
N GLU A 78 22.04 -7.59 -8.27
CA GLU A 78 23.00 -7.73 -9.37
C GLU A 78 23.41 -9.17 -9.70
N PRO A 79 23.74 -10.03 -8.72
CA PRO A 79 24.08 -11.42 -9.01
C PRO A 79 22.93 -12.15 -9.71
N MET A 80 21.69 -11.86 -9.29
CA MET A 80 20.49 -12.44 -9.88
C MET A 80 20.25 -11.95 -11.31
N ARG A 81 20.55 -10.68 -11.60
CA ARG A 81 20.48 -10.14 -12.97
C ARG A 81 21.41 -10.90 -13.91
N TRP A 82 22.64 -11.19 -13.49
CA TRP A 82 23.60 -11.97 -14.28
C TRP A 82 23.12 -13.40 -14.55
N ILE A 83 22.60 -14.09 -13.54
CA ILE A 83 22.04 -15.45 -13.70
C ILE A 83 20.92 -15.45 -14.74
N VAL A 84 20.00 -14.49 -14.63
CA VAL A 84 18.85 -14.37 -15.54
C VAL A 84 19.30 -14.01 -16.96
N TRP A 85 20.27 -13.11 -17.11
CA TRP A 85 20.81 -12.76 -18.42
C TRP A 85 21.57 -13.91 -19.09
N GLN A 86 22.36 -14.67 -18.34
CA GLN A 86 23.04 -15.86 -18.86
C GLN A 86 22.04 -16.91 -19.31
N ARG A 87 21.01 -17.19 -18.51
CA ARG A 87 19.90 -18.09 -18.87
C ARG A 87 19.24 -17.67 -20.18
N ASP A 88 18.99 -16.37 -20.35
CA ASP A 88 18.30 -15.82 -21.51
C ASP A 88 19.26 -15.52 -22.69
N GLY A 89 20.53 -15.92 -22.59
CA GLY A 89 21.54 -15.72 -23.63
C GLY A 89 21.79 -14.24 -23.97
N PHE A 90 21.67 -13.35 -22.99
CA PHE A 90 21.78 -11.89 -23.12
C PHE A 90 20.86 -11.34 -24.21
N LYS A 91 19.62 -11.86 -24.28
CA LYS A 91 18.60 -11.40 -25.23
C LYS A 91 17.29 -11.10 -24.52
N CYS A 92 16.61 -10.08 -25.00
CA CYS A 92 15.26 -9.77 -24.55
C CYS A 92 14.31 -10.91 -24.92
N GLY A 93 13.62 -11.49 -23.93
CA GLY A 93 12.66 -12.58 -24.14
C GLY A 93 11.43 -12.18 -24.98
N ARG A 94 11.20 -10.87 -25.17
CA ARG A 94 10.05 -10.33 -25.93
C ARG A 94 10.38 -10.05 -27.40
N CYS A 95 11.51 -9.40 -27.69
CA CYS A 95 11.88 -9.02 -29.06
C CYS A 95 13.16 -9.68 -29.58
N GLY A 96 14.03 -10.20 -28.70
CA GLY A 96 15.32 -10.79 -29.04
C GLY A 96 16.49 -9.82 -29.16
N SER A 97 16.29 -8.51 -28.92
CA SER A 97 17.38 -7.52 -28.88
C SER A 97 18.32 -7.79 -27.72
N SER A 98 19.61 -7.53 -27.91
CA SER A 98 20.67 -7.57 -26.89
C SER A 98 20.96 -6.22 -26.24
N ASP A 99 20.28 -5.15 -26.67
CA ASP A 99 20.60 -3.78 -26.24
C ASP A 99 19.77 -3.37 -25.02
N MET A 100 20.43 -2.66 -24.08
CA MET A 100 19.76 -1.98 -22.97
C MET A 100 18.82 -2.92 -22.19
N LEU A 101 19.35 -4.08 -21.81
CA LEU A 101 18.64 -5.13 -21.09
C LEU A 101 18.41 -4.78 -19.63
N ARG A 102 17.29 -5.26 -19.10
CA ARG A 102 16.94 -5.26 -17.68
C ARG A 102 16.41 -6.62 -17.30
N ALA A 103 16.65 -7.04 -16.07
CA ALA A 103 15.93 -8.15 -15.47
C ALA A 103 14.79 -7.56 -14.63
N VAL A 104 13.55 -8.00 -14.87
CA VAL A 104 12.37 -7.51 -14.16
C VAL A 104 11.49 -8.68 -13.71
N PRO A 105 10.76 -8.53 -12.60
CA PRO A 105 9.69 -9.46 -12.25
C PRO A 105 8.68 -9.62 -13.39
N LYS A 106 8.27 -10.87 -13.67
CA LYS A 106 7.16 -11.16 -14.60
C LYS A 106 5.84 -10.61 -14.07
N GLU A 107 5.65 -10.68 -12.76
CA GLU A 107 4.49 -10.12 -12.06
C GLU A 107 4.71 -8.64 -11.73
N ARG A 108 3.74 -7.80 -12.06
CA ARG A 108 3.83 -6.35 -11.81
C ARG A 108 3.72 -6.06 -10.32
N GLY A 109 4.71 -5.36 -9.78
CA GLY A 109 4.71 -4.91 -8.38
C GLY A 109 5.34 -5.90 -7.40
N ALA A 110 5.84 -7.04 -7.86
CA ALA A 110 6.60 -7.97 -7.03
C ALA A 110 7.99 -7.43 -6.66
N ASP A 111 8.44 -7.78 -5.45
CA ASP A 111 9.77 -7.45 -4.92
C ASP A 111 10.85 -8.30 -5.59
N GLY A 112 11.73 -7.68 -6.38
CA GLY A 112 12.75 -8.40 -7.16
C GLY A 112 13.82 -9.12 -6.35
N ASP A 113 13.99 -8.79 -5.06
CA ASP A 113 14.97 -9.39 -4.15
C ASP A 113 14.50 -10.71 -3.52
N LYS A 114 13.21 -11.03 -3.62
CA LYS A 114 12.60 -12.24 -3.04
C LYS A 114 12.19 -13.28 -4.09
N LEU A 115 12.36 -12.95 -5.37
CA LEU A 115 11.89 -13.81 -6.45
C LEU A 115 12.94 -14.85 -6.84
N PRO A 116 12.52 -16.08 -7.17
CA PRO A 116 13.41 -17.06 -7.78
C PRO A 116 13.70 -16.68 -9.25
N PRO A 117 14.77 -17.21 -9.88
CA PRO A 117 15.19 -16.80 -11.22
C PRO A 117 14.08 -16.96 -12.27
N GLU A 118 13.21 -17.95 -12.12
CA GLU A 118 12.11 -18.30 -13.04
C GLU A 118 11.01 -17.24 -13.06
N ALA A 119 10.86 -16.48 -11.96
CA ALA A 119 9.89 -15.40 -11.85
C ALA A 119 10.40 -14.07 -12.43
N ILE A 120 11.64 -14.05 -12.95
CA ILE A 120 12.29 -12.87 -13.53
C ILE A 120 12.51 -13.09 -15.04
N GLU A 121 12.26 -12.08 -15.85
CA GLU A 121 12.50 -12.09 -17.29
C GLU A 121 13.54 -11.04 -17.72
N THR A 122 14.33 -11.36 -18.74
CA THR A 122 15.19 -10.39 -19.43
C THR A 122 14.40 -9.61 -20.48
N VAL A 123 14.34 -8.28 -20.33
CA VAL A 123 13.63 -7.38 -21.26
C VAL A 123 14.46 -6.15 -21.61
N CYS A 124 14.38 -5.68 -22.85
CA CYS A 124 14.99 -4.39 -23.22
C CYS A 124 14.11 -3.21 -22.79
N ASN A 125 14.71 -2.03 -22.61
CA ASN A 125 14.00 -0.79 -22.24
C ASN A 125 12.81 -0.46 -23.15
N ARG A 126 12.91 -0.75 -24.46
CA ARG A 126 11.81 -0.53 -25.42
C ARG A 126 10.61 -1.42 -25.09
N CYS A 127 10.85 -2.72 -24.88
CA CYS A 127 9.79 -3.67 -24.51
C CYS A 127 9.23 -3.42 -23.11
N LEU A 128 10.05 -2.94 -22.17
CA LEU A 128 9.62 -2.60 -20.82
C LEU A 128 8.69 -1.38 -20.83
N SER A 129 9.01 -0.35 -21.62
CA SER A 129 8.20 0.87 -21.73
C SER A 129 6.93 0.74 -22.58
N GLY A 130 6.56 -0.48 -23.00
CA GLY A 130 5.39 -0.72 -23.86
C GLY A 130 5.56 -0.25 -25.31
N ARG A 131 6.73 0.28 -25.67
CA ARG A 131 7.09 0.75 -27.02
C ARG A 131 7.76 -0.33 -27.87
N GLY A 132 7.88 -1.54 -27.34
CA GLY A 132 8.46 -2.68 -28.05
C GLY A 132 7.44 -3.34 -28.95
N HIS A 133 7.81 -3.56 -30.21
CA HIS A 133 7.08 -4.41 -31.13
C HIS A 133 6.75 -5.75 -30.45
N ARG A 134 5.47 -6.03 -30.21
CA ARG A 134 5.01 -7.38 -29.86
C ARG A 134 5.48 -8.29 -30.98
N LYS A 135 6.42 -9.21 -30.73
CA LYS A 135 6.53 -10.37 -31.62
C LYS A 135 5.17 -11.08 -31.57
N ARG A 136 4.45 -11.08 -32.71
CA ARG A 136 3.36 -12.03 -32.94
C ARG A 136 3.89 -13.40 -32.52
N ARG A 137 3.18 -14.09 -31.62
CA ARG A 137 3.42 -15.51 -31.35
C ARG A 137 3.51 -16.20 -32.71
N ARG A 138 4.67 -16.81 -33.02
CA ARG A 138 4.74 -17.79 -34.11
C ARG A 138 3.80 -18.92 -33.69
N GLY A 139 2.77 -19.15 -34.49
CA GLY A 139 2.04 -20.41 -34.44
C GLY A 139 2.98 -21.55 -34.81
N GLY A 140 2.89 -22.64 -34.05
CA GLY A 140 3.10 -24.00 -34.52
C GLY A 140 1.81 -24.74 -34.13
N GLY A 141 1.07 -25.40 -35.02
CA GLY A 141 1.53 -26.07 -36.22
C GLY A 141 2.00 -27.47 -35.84
N GLU A 142 1.04 -28.30 -35.45
CA GLU A 142 0.98 -29.73 -35.75
C GLU A 142 -0.42 -29.99 -36.31
#